data_AF-A0AAW5FB93-F1
#
_entry.id   AF-A0AAW5FB93-F1
#
_cell.length_a   1.000
_cell.length_b   1.000
_cell.length_c   1.000
_cell.angle_alpha   90.00
_cell.angle_beta   90.00
_cell.angle_gamma   90.00
#
_symmetry.space_group_name_H-M   'P 1'
#
loop_
_entity.id
_entity.type
_entity.pdbx_description
1 polymer ?
#
loop_
_entity_poly.entity_id
_entity_poly.type
_entity_poly.pdbx_seq_one_letter_code
_entity_poly.pdbx_strand_id
1 'polypeptide(L)'
;MVKSVQLRKEDCYCDLTKFYENVARKIPAEITDKTCFDCRKICVTKSVQEALWSYYRDEKEKTDEQIATMLLGYGPKANLEEHGILEYRAEVEDGFIVCEEG
;
A
#
# COMPACT_ATOMS: atom_id res chain seq x y z
N MET A 1 -11.10 9.57 10.77
CA MET A 1 -11.25 10.24 9.46
C MET A 1 -10.63 9.34 8.40
N VAL A 2 -11.24 9.23 7.22
CA VAL A 2 -10.67 8.49 6.08
C VAL A 2 -10.17 9.50 5.06
N LYS A 3 -8.95 9.30 4.53
CA LYS A 3 -8.36 10.13 3.48
C LYS A 3 -8.17 9.28 2.22
N SER A 4 -8.73 9.75 1.11
CA SER A 4 -8.50 9.16 -0.22
C SER A 4 -7.20 9.70 -0.82
N VAL A 5 -6.38 8.80 -1.35
CA VAL A 5 -5.09 9.07 -1.99
C VAL A 5 -5.13 8.52 -3.40
N GLN A 6 -5.01 9.41 -4.38
CA GLN A 6 -4.80 9.02 -5.77
C GLN A 6 -3.34 8.68 -5.99
N LEU A 7 -3.09 7.51 -6.58
CA LEU A 7 -1.77 6.98 -6.87
C LEU A 7 -1.56 6.85 -8.37
N ARG A 8 -0.30 6.65 -8.75
CA ARG A 8 0.09 6.18 -10.08
C ARG A 8 0.61 4.75 -9.97
N LYS A 9 0.77 4.07 -11.12
CA LYS A 9 1.34 2.72 -11.17
C LYS A 9 2.72 2.68 -10.52
N GLU A 10 3.53 3.71 -10.72
CA GLU A 10 4.90 3.80 -10.17
C GLU A 10 4.92 3.94 -8.65
N ASP A 11 3.84 4.49 -8.05
CA ASP A 11 3.70 4.53 -6.60
C ASP A 11 3.39 3.13 -6.02
N CYS A 12 2.89 2.19 -6.85
CA CYS A 12 2.37 0.88 -6.46
C CYS A 12 3.29 -0.30 -6.84
N TYR A 13 4.00 -0.23 -7.97
CA TYR A 13 4.93 -1.26 -8.42
C TYR A 13 6.25 -1.17 -7.66
N CYS A 14 6.24 -1.59 -6.40
CA CYS A 14 7.38 -1.56 -5.48
C CYS A 14 7.15 -2.53 -4.31
N ASP A 15 8.11 -2.64 -3.38
CA ASP A 15 7.88 -3.43 -2.17
C ASP A 15 6.90 -2.75 -1.21
N LEU A 16 6.33 -3.52 -0.28
CA LEU A 16 5.30 -3.05 0.65
C LEU A 16 5.74 -1.85 1.49
N THR A 17 6.97 -1.85 2.00
CA THR A 17 7.47 -0.71 2.78
C THR A 17 7.49 0.54 1.92
N LYS A 18 8.04 0.45 0.72
CA LYS A 18 8.09 1.57 -0.21
C LYS A 18 6.69 2.06 -0.61
N PHE A 19 5.77 1.13 -0.84
CA PHE A 19 4.38 1.44 -1.15
C PHE A 19 3.74 2.28 -0.04
N TYR A 20 3.87 1.86 1.23
CA TYR A 20 3.30 2.60 2.35
C TYR A 20 3.93 3.99 2.52
N GLU A 21 5.24 4.13 2.32
CA GLU A 21 5.87 5.44 2.28
C GLU A 21 5.30 6.32 1.16
N ASN A 22 5.10 5.78 -0.03
CA ASN A 22 4.56 6.51 -1.17
C ASN A 22 3.15 7.02 -0.88
N VAL A 23 2.28 6.20 -0.28
CA VAL A 23 0.95 6.62 0.18
C VAL A 23 1.06 7.71 1.24
N ALA A 24 1.92 7.51 2.24
CA ALA A 24 2.10 8.45 3.33
C ALA A 24 2.60 9.83 2.85
N ARG A 25 3.50 9.88 1.85
CA ARG A 25 4.00 11.14 1.25
C ARG A 25 2.92 11.96 0.54
N LYS A 26 1.78 11.36 0.19
CA LYS A 26 0.64 12.05 -0.44
C LYS A 26 -0.33 12.62 0.58
N ILE A 27 -0.09 12.36 1.87
CA ILE A 27 -0.89 12.86 2.99
C ILE A 27 -0.07 13.96 3.67
N PRO A 28 -0.70 15.04 4.17
CA PRO A 28 0.00 16.05 4.95
C PRO A 28 0.40 15.48 6.32
N ALA A 29 1.52 14.78 6.37
CA ALA A 29 2.13 14.20 7.55
C ALA A 29 3.66 14.22 7.44
N GLU A 30 4.35 14.42 8.55
CA GLU A 30 5.81 14.29 8.61
C GLU A 30 6.19 12.81 8.64
N ILE A 31 7.01 12.37 7.68
CA ILE A 31 7.58 11.02 7.66
C ILE A 31 9.03 11.13 8.06
N THR A 32 9.44 10.27 8.98
CA THR A 32 10.82 10.13 9.43
C THR A 32 11.28 8.69 9.21
N ASP A 33 12.56 8.42 9.39
CA ASP A 33 13.10 7.06 9.29
C ASP A 33 12.55 6.11 10.38
N LYS A 34 11.92 6.65 11.43
CA LYS A 34 11.25 5.89 12.50
C LYS A 34 9.76 5.66 12.24
N THR A 35 9.24 6.11 11.11
CA THR A 35 7.83 5.96 10.79
C THR A 35 7.52 4.50 10.47
N CYS A 36 6.54 3.95 11.18
CA CYS A 36 5.94 2.65 10.90
C CYS A 36 4.55 2.82 10.28
N PHE A 37 4.06 1.78 9.61
CA PHE A 37 2.76 1.79 8.94
C PHE A 37 1.88 0.65 9.41
N ASP A 38 0.62 0.94 9.76
CA ASP A 38 -0.37 -0.09 10.08
C ASP A 38 -1.13 -0.49 8.80
N CYS A 39 -0.77 -1.65 8.24
CA CYS A 39 -1.42 -2.20 7.04
C CYS A 39 -2.93 -2.45 7.20
N ARG A 40 -3.46 -2.49 8.43
CA ARG A 40 -4.90 -2.64 8.71
C ARG A 40 -5.65 -1.31 8.59
N LYS A 41 -4.93 -0.18 8.50
CA LYS A 41 -5.46 1.18 8.40
C LYS A 41 -5.39 1.74 6.98
N ILE A 42 -5.29 0.85 6.00
CA ILE A 42 -5.28 1.19 4.58
C ILE A 42 -6.07 0.14 3.80
N CYS A 43 -6.97 0.62 2.94
CA CYS A 43 -7.61 -0.18 1.90
C CYS A 43 -7.18 0.35 0.53
N VAL A 44 -7.14 -0.53 -0.47
CA VAL A 44 -6.73 -0.20 -1.83
C VAL A 44 -7.69 -0.78 -2.87
N THR A 45 -7.59 -0.29 -4.08
CA THR A 45 -8.22 -0.92 -5.25
C THR A 45 -7.47 -2.18 -5.67
N LYS A 46 -8.12 -3.04 -6.48
CA LYS A 46 -7.50 -4.29 -6.97
C LYS A 46 -6.30 -4.01 -7.86
N SER A 47 -6.36 -2.96 -8.68
CA SER A 47 -5.25 -2.51 -9.54
C SER A 47 -3.96 -2.26 -8.75
N VAL A 48 -4.06 -1.75 -7.51
CA VAL A 48 -2.90 -1.56 -6.62
C VAL A 48 -2.35 -2.91 -6.15
N GLN A 49 -3.22 -3.82 -5.72
CA GLN A 49 -2.80 -5.17 -5.29
C GLN A 49 -2.14 -5.93 -6.45
N GLU A 50 -2.67 -5.82 -7.66
CA GLU A 50 -2.10 -6.42 -8.87
C GLU A 50 -0.71 -5.85 -9.18
N ALA A 51 -0.52 -4.52 -9.04
CA ALA A 51 0.80 -3.91 -9.23
C ALA A 51 1.83 -4.39 -8.21
N LEU A 52 1.43 -4.52 -6.93
CA LEU A 52 2.28 -5.11 -5.89
C LEU A 52 2.60 -6.57 -6.22
N TRP A 53 1.60 -7.36 -6.61
CA TRP A 53 1.78 -8.76 -6.99
C TRP A 53 2.77 -8.92 -8.13
N SER A 54 2.59 -8.15 -9.22
CA SER A 54 3.50 -8.14 -10.37
C SER A 54 4.92 -7.78 -9.96
N TYR A 55 5.13 -6.75 -9.11
CA TYR A 55 6.46 -6.41 -8.65
C TYR A 55 7.16 -7.58 -7.94
N TYR A 56 6.49 -8.26 -7.01
CA TYR A 56 7.10 -9.38 -6.30
C TYR A 56 7.33 -10.60 -7.18
N ARG A 57 6.46 -10.82 -8.17
CA ARG A 57 6.65 -11.88 -9.16
C ARG A 57 7.83 -11.58 -10.08
N ASP A 58 7.84 -10.40 -10.69
CA ASP A 58 8.71 -10.07 -11.82
C ASP A 58 10.09 -9.58 -11.35
N GLU A 59 10.17 -8.77 -10.28
CA GLU A 59 11.43 -8.17 -9.79
C GLU A 59 12.08 -8.96 -8.65
N LYS A 60 11.29 -9.76 -7.92
CA LYS A 60 11.75 -10.52 -6.75
C LYS A 60 11.68 -12.02 -6.92
N GLU A 61 11.22 -12.48 -8.10
CA GLU A 61 11.12 -13.89 -8.48
C GLU A 61 10.41 -14.75 -7.42
N LYS A 62 9.41 -14.17 -6.74
CA LYS A 62 8.65 -14.87 -5.69
C LYS A 62 7.59 -15.78 -6.30
N THR A 63 7.35 -16.91 -5.63
CA THR A 63 6.25 -17.79 -6.00
C THR A 63 4.91 -17.19 -5.56
N ASP A 64 3.82 -17.57 -6.23
CA ASP A 64 2.48 -17.09 -5.89
C ASP A 64 2.10 -17.36 -4.43
N GLU A 65 2.52 -18.49 -3.86
CA GLU A 65 2.30 -18.82 -2.44
C GLU A 65 3.05 -17.87 -1.49
N GLN A 66 4.30 -17.53 -1.83
CA GLN A 66 5.09 -16.57 -1.06
C GLN A 66 4.47 -15.17 -1.11
N ILE A 67 4.02 -14.74 -2.30
CA ILE A 67 3.35 -13.45 -2.49
C ILE A 67 2.04 -13.43 -1.70
N ALA A 68 1.20 -14.46 -1.83
CA ALA A 68 -0.06 -14.58 -1.11
C ALA A 68 0.14 -14.54 0.41
N THR A 69 1.12 -15.30 0.94
CA THR A 69 1.41 -15.32 2.38
C THR A 69 1.85 -13.95 2.90
N MET A 70 2.72 -13.27 2.16
CA MET A 70 3.20 -11.94 2.53
C MET A 70 2.08 -10.90 2.46
N LEU A 71 1.27 -10.89 1.40
CA LEU A 71 0.14 -9.96 1.27
C LEU A 71 -0.96 -10.24 2.30
N LEU A 72 -1.17 -11.50 2.68
CA LEU A 72 -2.09 -11.88 3.75
C LEU A 72 -1.63 -11.34 5.11
N GLY A 73 -0.32 -11.36 5.39
CA GLY A 73 0.24 -10.92 6.67
C GLY A 73 0.48 -9.41 6.77
N TYR A 74 0.90 -8.78 5.68
CA TYR A 74 1.43 -7.40 5.69
C TYR A 74 0.93 -6.53 4.54
N GLY A 75 0.10 -7.06 3.64
CA GLY A 75 -0.42 -6.32 2.49
C GLY A 75 -1.65 -5.48 2.84
N PRO A 76 -1.95 -4.45 2.04
CA PRO A 76 -3.18 -3.67 2.19
C PRO A 76 -4.39 -4.49 1.75
N LYS A 77 -5.56 -4.22 2.34
CA LYS A 77 -6.80 -4.88 1.93
C LYS A 77 -7.31 -4.31 0.60
N ALA A 78 -7.50 -5.16 -0.40
CA ALA A 78 -7.92 -4.75 -1.75
C ALA A 78 -9.46 -4.81 -1.94
N ASN A 79 -10.20 -4.01 -1.16
CA ASN A 79 -11.67 -4.03 -1.15
C ASN A 79 -12.32 -2.70 -1.53
N LEU A 80 -11.55 -1.74 -2.05
CA LEU A 80 -12.13 -0.52 -2.59
C LEU A 80 -12.80 -0.81 -3.94
N GLU A 81 -13.96 -0.20 -4.16
CA GLU A 81 -14.62 -0.23 -5.47
C GLU A 81 -13.80 0.57 -6.49
N GLU A 82 -13.67 -0.01 -7.69
CA GLU A 82 -13.07 0.65 -8.85
C GLU A 82 -14.19 1.18 -9.73
N HIS A 83 -14.07 2.45 -10.14
CA HIS A 83 -15.07 3.10 -10.99
C HIS A 83 -14.55 3.31 -12.43
N GLY A 84 -13.43 2.68 -12.79
CA GLY A 84 -12.79 2.70 -14.10
C GLY A 84 -11.91 1.46 -14.37
N ILE A 85 -11.27 1.39 -15.54
CA ILE A 85 -10.50 0.21 -15.98
C ILE A 85 -9.19 0.03 -15.20
N LEU A 86 -8.50 1.14 -14.87
CA LEU A 86 -7.25 1.14 -14.11
C LEU A 86 -7.32 2.29 -13.12
N GLU A 87 -7.59 1.96 -11.87
CA GLU A 87 -7.71 2.95 -10.81
C GLU A 87 -6.75 2.60 -9.69
N TYR A 88 -5.68 3.38 -9.54
CA TYR A 88 -4.74 3.24 -8.43
C TYR A 88 -5.15 4.18 -7.30
N ARG A 89 -5.87 3.66 -6.31
CA ARG A 89 -6.38 4.46 -5.19
C ARG A 89 -6.16 3.73 -3.87
N ALA A 90 -5.83 4.50 -2.85
CA ALA A 90 -5.79 4.05 -1.47
C ALA A 90 -6.73 4.91 -0.61
N GLU A 91 -7.34 4.30 0.39
CA GLU A 91 -8.07 4.99 1.45
C GLU A 91 -7.39 4.65 2.77
N VAL A 92 -6.90 5.66 3.47
CA VAL A 92 -6.22 5.50 4.75
C VAL A 92 -7.08 6.00 5.90
N GLU A 93 -6.97 5.35 7.04
CA GLU A 93 -7.59 5.75 8.30
C GLU A 93 -6.57 6.45 9.21
N ASP A 94 -7.09 7.16 10.22
CA ASP A 94 -6.26 7.63 11.33
C ASP A 94 -5.55 6.44 11.99
N GLY A 95 -4.25 6.61 12.29
CA GLY A 95 -3.39 5.53 12.78
C GLY A 95 -2.67 4.72 11.69
N PHE A 96 -2.86 5.05 10.40
CA PHE A 96 -2.04 4.46 9.33
C PHE A 96 -0.54 4.75 9.50
N ILE A 97 -0.19 6.01 9.80
CA ILE A 97 1.17 6.43 10.11
C ILE A 97 1.35 6.34 11.63
N VAL A 98 2.25 5.47 12.07
CA VAL A 98 2.60 5.28 13.48
C VAL A 98 3.99 5.85 13.70
N CYS A 99 4.11 6.89 14.52
CA CYS A 99 5.40 7.36 15.01
C CYS A 99 5.73 6.57 16.28
N GLU A 100 6.89 5.93 16.36
CA GLU A 100 7.39 5.51 17.67
C GLU A 100 7.72 6.78 18.49
N GLU A 101 6.96 7.01 19.57
CA GLU A 101 7.42 7.88 20.65
C GLU A 101 8.62 7.17 21.29
N GLY A 102 9.80 7.76 21.14
CA GLY A 102 11.02 7.31 21.81
C GLY A 102 11.06 7.69 23.28
#